data_AF-A0A8B5WZW8-F1
#
_entry.id   AF-A0A8B5WZW8-F1
#
_cell.length_a   1.000
_cell.length_b   1.000
_cell.length_c   1.000
_cell.angle_alpha   90.00
_cell.angle_beta   90.00
_cell.angle_gamma   90.00
#
_symmetry.space_group_name_H-M   'P 1'
#
loop_
_entity.id
_entity.type
_entity.pdbx_description
1 polymer ?
#
loop_
_entity_poly.entity_id
_entity_poly.type
_entity_poly.pdbx_seq_one_letter_code
_entity_poly.pdbx_strand_id
1 'polypeptide(L)'
;MGRNLLRRFLLIAACSTVAVTSILPAPSAAIADDLTVTSSIDWHRGVVEISIRAEIPQRLRGRPDGGFRVEREIDQAIPAILHDILGDIPLDTYRTIRDAAF
;
A
#
# COMPACT_ATOMS: atom_id res chain seq x y z
N MET A 1 -44.83 -34.10 12.29
CA MET A 1 -43.41 -34.36 11.95
C MET A 1 -42.71 -33.01 11.94
N GLY A 2 -41.68 -32.80 12.78
CA GLY A 2 -40.93 -31.54 12.94
C GLY A 2 -41.41 -30.69 14.15
N ARG A 3 -40.97 -30.97 15.39
CA ARG A 3 -39.72 -30.52 16.03
C ARG A 3 -39.59 -28.99 15.98
N ASN A 4 -39.96 -28.29 17.05
CA ASN A 4 -39.14 -28.00 18.24
C ASN A 4 -38.04 -26.96 18.01
N LEU A 5 -38.11 -25.96 18.88
CA LEU A 5 -37.02 -25.45 19.71
C LEU A 5 -36.18 -24.27 19.20
N LEU A 6 -36.20 -23.27 20.10
CA LEU A 6 -35.09 -22.44 20.55
C LEU A 6 -34.71 -21.25 19.67
N ARG A 7 -34.95 -20.05 20.20
CA ARG A 7 -33.94 -19.25 20.93
C ARG A 7 -32.70 -19.01 20.07
N ARG A 8 -32.49 -17.74 19.73
CA ARG A 8 -31.34 -16.92 20.15
C ARG A 8 -31.55 -15.56 19.49
N PHE A 9 -31.96 -14.56 20.27
CA PHE A 9 -31.06 -13.49 20.69
C PHE A 9 -30.25 -12.95 19.50
N LEU A 10 -30.74 -11.86 18.91
CA LEU A 10 -29.86 -10.93 18.21
C LEU A 10 -30.22 -9.53 18.70
N LEU A 11 -29.64 -9.23 19.87
CA LEU A 11 -29.46 -7.88 20.38
C LEU A 11 -28.70 -7.10 19.30
N ILE A 12 -29.41 -6.23 18.60
CA ILE A 12 -28.78 -5.19 17.77
C ILE A 12 -28.28 -4.14 18.76
N ALA A 13 -27.10 -4.40 19.31
CA ALA A 13 -26.33 -3.37 20.00
C ALA A 13 -25.87 -2.37 18.95
N ALA A 14 -26.52 -1.21 18.93
CA ALA A 14 -26.06 -0.01 18.25
C ALA A 14 -24.73 0.44 18.87
N CYS A 15 -23.62 -0.16 18.41
CA CYS A 15 -22.31 0.44 18.61
C CYS A 15 -22.10 1.46 17.49
N SER A 16 -22.33 2.71 17.87
CA SER A 16 -21.98 3.93 17.16
C SER A 16 -20.48 3.95 16.84
N THR A 17 -20.05 3.29 15.77
CA THR A 17 -18.74 3.59 15.18
C THR A 17 -18.92 4.80 14.29
N VAL A 18 -18.58 5.95 14.85
CA VAL A 18 -18.28 7.17 14.08
C VAL A 18 -17.19 6.77 13.08
N ALA A 19 -17.61 6.50 11.85
CA ALA A 19 -16.70 6.36 10.72
C ALA A 19 -16.10 7.75 10.49
N VAL A 20 -15.01 8.04 11.19
CA VAL A 20 -14.06 9.06 10.76
C VAL A 20 -13.48 8.52 9.46
N THR A 21 -14.19 8.73 8.36
CA THR A 21 -13.64 8.60 7.02
C THR A 21 -12.64 9.74 6.86
N SER A 22 -11.44 9.53 7.39
CA SER A 22 -10.25 10.22 6.95
C SER A 22 -10.12 9.90 5.46
N ILE A 23 -10.69 10.78 4.63
CA ILE A 23 -10.42 10.82 3.20
C ILE A 23 -8.95 11.25 3.12
N LEU A 24 -8.04 10.28 3.21
CA LEU A 24 -6.71 10.48 2.65
C LEU A 24 -6.98 10.78 1.17
N PRO A 25 -6.46 11.91 0.65
CA PRO A 25 -6.49 12.12 -0.79
C PRO A 25 -5.77 10.92 -1.40
N ALA A 26 -6.51 10.10 -2.14
CA ALA A 26 -5.90 9.07 -2.97
C ALA A 26 -4.83 9.79 -3.82
N PRO A 27 -3.58 9.31 -3.83
CA PRO A 27 -2.55 9.91 -4.67
C PRO A 27 -3.11 9.96 -6.09
N SER A 28 -3.02 11.14 -6.71
CA SER A 28 -3.61 11.35 -8.02
C SER A 28 -3.05 10.28 -8.95
N ALA A 29 -3.94 9.45 -9.51
CA ALA A 29 -3.63 8.26 -10.30
C ALA A 29 -2.97 8.56 -11.65
N ALA A 30 -2.26 9.69 -11.78
CA ALA A 30 -1.83 10.24 -13.06
C ALA A 30 -0.32 10.13 -13.30
N ILE A 31 0.46 9.63 -12.33
CA ILE A 31 1.86 9.19 -12.52
C ILE A 31 2.04 7.70 -12.18
N ALA A 32 1.06 7.07 -11.50
CA ALA A 32 1.14 5.68 -11.08
C ALA A 32 1.34 4.67 -12.23
N ASP A 33 0.88 4.99 -13.45
CA ASP A 33 1.02 4.10 -14.62
C ASP A 33 2.44 4.07 -15.21
N ASP A 34 3.31 5.04 -14.90
CA ASP A 34 4.67 5.15 -15.48
C ASP A 34 5.78 5.02 -14.41
N LEU A 35 5.41 4.46 -13.24
CA LEU A 35 6.33 4.18 -12.15
C LEU A 35 6.91 2.78 -12.31
N THR A 36 8.21 2.68 -12.54
CA THR A 36 8.94 1.41 -12.50
C THR A 36 9.62 1.26 -11.14
N VAL A 37 9.28 0.19 -10.44
CA VAL A 37 9.88 -0.15 -9.14
C VAL A 37 10.61 -1.49 -9.26
N THR A 38 11.85 -1.53 -8.86
CA THR A 38 12.65 -2.75 -8.78
C THR A 38 13.28 -2.88 -7.41
N SER A 39 13.26 -4.07 -6.84
CA SER A 39 13.89 -4.37 -5.56
C SER A 39 14.83 -5.56 -5.65
N SER A 40 15.92 -5.51 -4.88
CA SER A 40 16.83 -6.63 -4.66
C SER A 40 17.16 -6.72 -3.17
N ILE A 41 17.51 -7.93 -2.72
CA ILE A 41 17.92 -8.17 -1.34
C ILE A 41 19.36 -8.68 -1.37
N ASP A 42 20.26 -7.92 -0.77
CA ASP A 42 21.62 -8.37 -0.48
C ASP A 42 21.65 -8.98 0.92
N TRP A 43 21.48 -10.31 0.97
CA TRP A 43 21.50 -11.07 2.22
C TRP A 43 22.86 -11.07 2.91
N HIS A 44 23.95 -10.86 2.17
CA HIS A 44 25.29 -10.82 2.76
C HIS A 44 25.48 -9.54 3.59
N ARG A 45 24.94 -8.42 3.10
CA ARG A 45 25.01 -7.12 3.76
C ARG A 45 23.80 -6.83 4.65
N GLY A 46 22.73 -7.62 4.56
CA GLY A 46 21.48 -7.38 5.26
C GLY A 46 20.76 -6.12 4.78
N VAL A 47 20.83 -5.83 3.47
CA VAL A 47 20.29 -4.59 2.88
C VAL A 47 19.26 -4.95 1.83
N VAL A 48 18.15 -4.20 1.83
CA VAL A 48 17.16 -4.20 0.75
C VAL A 48 17.39 -2.95 -0.08
N GLU A 49 17.68 -3.13 -1.36
CA GLU A 49 17.86 -2.04 -2.31
C GLU A 49 16.57 -1.88 -3.10
N ILE A 50 16.01 -0.67 -3.10
CA ILE A 50 14.77 -0.34 -3.80
C ILE A 50 15.08 0.82 -4.72
N SER A 51 14.93 0.58 -6.02
CA SER A 51 15.10 1.58 -7.07
C SER A 51 13.74 1.94 -7.64
N ILE A 52 13.39 3.22 -7.55
CA ILE A 52 12.15 3.78 -8.08
C ILE A 52 12.53 4.70 -9.23
N ARG A 53 11.95 4.48 -10.40
CA ARG A 53 12.10 5.33 -11.58
C ARG A 53 10.72 5.77 -12.04
N ALA A 54 10.57 7.07 -12.25
CA ALA A 54 9.38 7.65 -12.85
C ALA A 54 9.80 8.46 -14.07
N GLU A 55 9.04 8.35 -15.16
CA GLU A 55 9.18 9.26 -16.28
C GLU A 55 8.42 10.56 -16.02
N ILE A 56 8.99 11.70 -16.45
CA ILE A 56 8.27 12.97 -16.42
C ILE A 56 7.22 12.94 -17.55
N PRO A 57 5.92 13.02 -17.22
CA PRO A 57 4.86 13.00 -18.21
C PRO A 57 5.03 14.11 -19.24
N GLN A 58 4.73 13.84 -20.51
CA GLN A 58 4.90 14.82 -21.60
C GLN A 58 4.25 16.18 -21.30
N ARG A 59 3.08 16.19 -20.65
CA ARG A 59 2.34 17.40 -20.23
C ARG A 59 3.08 18.29 -19.22
N LEU A 60 4.04 17.72 -18.48
CA LEU A 60 4.87 18.39 -17.49
C LEU A 60 6.27 18.72 -18.03
N ARG A 61 6.68 18.14 -19.17
CA ARG A 61 7.95 18.46 -19.81
C ARG A 61 7.95 19.93 -20.25
N GLY A 62 9.03 20.65 -19.94
CA GLY A 62 9.17 22.07 -20.23
C GLY A 62 8.50 23.01 -19.22
N ARG A 63 7.80 22.48 -18.21
CA ARG A 63 7.33 23.29 -17.07
C ARG A 63 8.42 23.33 -16.00
N PRO A 64 8.66 24.50 -15.37
CA PRO A 64 9.67 24.61 -14.32
C PRO A 64 9.29 23.80 -13.07
N ASP A 65 8.00 23.56 -12.82
CA ASP A 65 7.48 22.79 -11.68
C ASP A 65 7.29 21.30 -12.00
N GLY A 66 7.53 20.87 -13.24
CA GLY A 66 7.23 19.51 -13.68
C GLY A 66 7.99 18.44 -12.90
N GLY A 67 9.28 18.65 -12.66
CA GLY A 67 10.12 17.74 -11.87
C GLY A 67 9.68 17.65 -10.41
N PHE A 68 9.47 18.80 -9.75
CA PHE A 68 9.03 18.86 -8.35
C PHE A 68 7.69 18.17 -8.12
N ARG A 69 6.75 18.28 -9.08
CA ARG A 69 5.46 17.59 -9.00
C ARG A 69 5.63 16.07 -9.05
N VAL A 70 6.48 15.57 -9.95
CA VAL A 70 6.77 14.14 -10.06
C VAL A 70 7.44 13.62 -8.79
N GLU A 71 8.44 14.35 -8.28
CA GLU A 71 9.13 14.02 -7.03
C GLU A 71 8.16 13.93 -5.86
N ARG A 72 7.28 14.92 -5.69
CA ARG A 72 6.26 14.91 -4.64
C ARG A 72 5.29 13.73 -4.76
N GLU A 73 4.92 13.34 -5.98
CA GLU A 73 4.04 12.18 -6.19
C GLU A 73 4.77 10.87 -5.86
N ILE A 74 6.07 10.75 -6.19
CA ILE A 74 6.90 9.62 -5.75
C ILE A 74 6.96 9.58 -4.22
N ASP A 75 7.27 10.68 -3.57
CA ASP A 75 7.38 10.76 -2.11
C ASP A 75 6.10 10.32 -1.40
N GLN A 76 4.94 10.67 -1.95
CA GLN A 76 3.65 10.23 -1.44
C GLN A 76 3.41 8.73 -1.63
N ALA A 77 3.99 8.13 -2.66
CA ALA A 77 3.88 6.70 -2.94
C ALA A 77 4.89 5.84 -2.16
N ILE A 78 6.04 6.41 -1.74
CA ILE A 78 7.11 5.69 -1.03
C ILE A 78 6.59 4.83 0.13
N PRO A 79 5.75 5.31 1.07
CA PRO A 79 5.31 4.49 2.20
C PRO A 79 4.55 3.23 1.78
N ALA A 80 3.70 3.33 0.76
CA ALA A 80 2.95 2.19 0.25
C ALA A 80 3.88 1.20 -0.47
N ILE A 81 4.82 1.69 -1.28
CA ILE A 81 5.83 0.89 -1.97
C ILE A 81 6.70 0.13 -0.96
N LEU A 82 7.18 0.80 0.08
CA LEU A 82 7.97 0.19 1.14
C LEU A 82 7.16 -0.89 1.86
N HIS A 83 5.91 -0.62 2.21
CA HIS A 83 5.07 -1.59 2.87
C HIS A 83 4.89 -2.87 2.02
N ASP A 84 4.67 -2.70 0.72
CA ASP A 84 4.47 -3.83 -0.20
C ASP A 84 5.75 -4.66 -0.35
N ILE A 85 6.88 -4.01 -0.66
CA ILE A 85 8.16 -4.68 -0.86
C ILE A 85 8.67 -5.35 0.41
N LEU A 86 8.62 -4.65 1.54
CA LEU A 86 9.07 -5.21 2.82
C LEU A 86 8.17 -6.37 3.25
N GLY A 87 6.85 -6.28 2.98
CA GLY A 87 5.92 -7.38 3.24
C GLY A 87 6.30 -8.65 2.49
N ASP A 88 6.82 -8.53 1.27
CA ASP A 88 7.14 -9.67 0.40
C ASP A 88 8.51 -10.32 0.70
N ILE A 89 9.28 -9.77 1.63
CA ILE A 89 10.56 -10.36 2.03
C ILE A 89 10.31 -11.74 2.66
N PRO A 90 10.94 -12.81 2.17
CA PRO A 90 10.81 -14.13 2.76
C PRO A 90 11.51 -14.19 4.11
N LEU A 91 10.82 -14.71 5.11
CA LEU A 91 11.38 -15.06 6.42
C LEU A 91 11.90 -16.49 6.43
N ASP A 92 11.18 -17.40 5.77
CA ASP A 92 11.56 -18.78 5.55
C ASP A 92 11.03 -19.27 4.20
N THR A 93 11.14 -20.57 3.94
CA THR A 93 10.70 -21.19 2.67
C THR A 93 9.20 -21.03 2.39
N TYR A 94 8.38 -20.76 3.41
CA TYR A 94 6.92 -20.80 3.32
C TYR A 94 6.24 -19.50 3.74
N ARG A 95 6.97 -18.56 4.34
CA ARG A 95 6.42 -17.34 4.94
C ARG A 95 7.20 -16.11 4.54
N THR A 96 6.48 -15.03 4.36
CA THR A 96 7.04 -13.68 4.21
C THR A 96 6.84 -12.86 5.49
N ILE A 97 7.41 -11.65 5.52
CA ILE A 97 7.15 -10.69 6.60
C ILE A 97 5.64 -10.40 6.70
N ARG A 98 4.94 -10.33 5.56
CA ARG A 98 3.51 -10.07 5.51
C ARG A 98 2.73 -11.12 6.32
N ASP A 99 3.06 -12.40 6.14
CA ASP A 99 2.40 -13.52 6.83
C ASP A 99 2.65 -13.55 8.35
N ALA A 100 3.72 -12.91 8.81
CA ALA A 100 4.12 -12.94 10.21
C ALA A 100 3.70 -11.70 11.00
N ALA A 101 3.53 -10.56 10.32
CA ALA A 101 3.28 -9.27 10.95
C ALA A 101 1.82 -8.78 10.83
N PHE A 102 1.04 -9.32 9.89
CA PHE A 102 -0.32 -8.87 9.58
C PHE A 102 -1.29 -10.05 9.45
#